data_AF-A0A6P1CPN0-F1
#
_entry.id   AF-A0A6P1CPN0-F1
#
_cell.length_a   1.000
_cell.length_b   1.000
_cell.length_c   1.000
_cell.angle_alpha   90.00
_cell.angle_beta   90.00
_cell.angle_gamma   90.00
#
_symmetry.space_group_name_H-M   'P 1'
#
loop_
_entity.id
_entity.type
_entity.pdbx_description
1 polymer ?
#
loop_
_entity_poly.entity_id
_entity_poly.type
_entity_poly.pdbx_seq_one_letter_code
_entity_poly.pdbx_strand_id
1 'polypeptide(L)'
;MTVISEPVGDIAGADDATVFVFSSKVLRESGDGTGLITTRLASLQAEDGVLTTPDLDPGPAVVRIGAREYQIEIPDSPTPIRLWPLIEAGLPVPPTEEATAVRNGGGVARIQRISQTEYDALVTPDPETLYVVP
;
A
#
# COMPACT_ATOMS: atom_id res chain seq x y z
N MET A 1 15.74 9.74 13.31
CA MET A 1 16.41 8.44 13.03
C MET A 1 15.52 7.33 13.56
N THR A 2 15.51 6.16 12.91
CA THR A 2 14.49 5.13 13.16
C THR A 2 15.06 3.72 13.01
N VAL A 3 14.79 2.87 14.00
CA VAL A 3 15.07 1.43 13.94
C VAL A 3 13.85 0.69 13.40
N ILE A 4 14.04 -0.17 12.42
CA ILE A 4 13.04 -1.15 11.99
C ILE A 4 13.35 -2.47 12.68
N SER A 5 12.35 -3.06 13.33
CA SER A 5 12.42 -4.38 13.95
C SER A 5 11.23 -5.23 13.51
N GLU A 6 11.49 -6.37 12.88
CA GLU A 6 10.46 -7.24 12.30
C GLU A 6 10.72 -8.70 12.70
N PRO A 7 9.73 -9.42 13.26
CA PRO A 7 9.81 -10.87 13.38
C PRO A 7 9.70 -11.48 11.97
N VAL A 8 10.72 -12.24 11.59
CA VAL A 8 10.85 -12.89 10.29
C VAL A 8 10.74 -14.40 10.47
N GLY A 9 9.88 -15.02 9.67
CA GLY A 9 9.71 -16.45 9.64
C GLY A 9 9.29 -16.95 8.26
N ASP A 10 9.61 -18.20 7.98
CA ASP A 10 9.12 -18.96 6.84
C ASP A 10 7.98 -19.91 7.28
N ILE A 11 7.53 -20.78 6.38
CA ILE A 11 6.46 -21.76 6.69
C ILE A 11 6.89 -22.82 7.73
N ALA A 12 8.20 -22.94 8.00
CA ALA A 12 8.79 -23.91 8.91
C ALA A 12 9.22 -23.30 10.26
N GLY A 13 9.29 -21.98 10.40
CA GLY A 13 9.62 -21.31 11.66
C GLY A 13 10.34 -19.98 11.46
N ALA A 14 11.26 -19.65 12.38
CA ALA A 14 12.11 -18.47 12.26
C ALA A 14 13.02 -18.56 11.02
N ASP A 15 13.23 -17.44 10.32
CA ASP A 15 14.08 -17.37 9.14
C ASP A 15 15.17 -16.31 9.32
N ASP A 16 16.41 -16.81 9.43
CA ASP A 16 17.64 -16.01 9.56
C ASP A 16 18.46 -15.99 8.25
N ALA A 17 18.01 -16.71 7.23
CA ALA A 17 18.73 -16.83 5.96
C ALA A 17 18.36 -15.71 4.99
N THR A 18 17.12 -15.22 5.03
CA THR A 18 16.67 -14.15 4.13
C THR A 18 17.48 -12.86 4.32
N VAL A 19 18.03 -12.36 3.21
CA VAL A 19 18.76 -11.09 3.16
C VAL A 19 17.81 -9.96 2.77
N PHE A 20 17.77 -8.93 3.61
CA PHE A 20 17.05 -7.68 3.41
C PHE A 20 18.04 -6.60 3.02
N VAL A 21 17.80 -5.93 1.89
CA VAL A 21 18.69 -4.87 1.40
C VAL A 21 17.95 -3.54 1.41
N PHE A 22 18.40 -2.61 2.25
CA PHE A 22 17.86 -1.26 2.38
C PHE A 22 18.73 -0.25 1.64
N SER A 23 18.09 0.75 1.01
CA SER A 23 18.79 1.85 0.34
C SER A 23 17.91 3.07 0.15
N SER A 24 18.52 4.25 0.11
CA SER A 24 17.88 5.44 -0.47
C SER A 24 17.90 5.35 -2.00
N LYS A 25 16.84 5.82 -2.67
CA LYS A 25 16.79 5.91 -4.14
C LYS A 25 17.64 7.05 -4.70
N VAL A 26 17.79 8.12 -3.92
CA VAL A 26 18.43 9.36 -4.34
C VAL A 26 19.39 9.83 -3.26
N LEU A 27 20.39 10.63 -3.66
CA LEU A 27 21.17 11.40 -2.72
C LEU A 27 20.26 12.47 -2.11
N ARG A 28 20.27 12.59 -0.79
CA ARG A 28 19.48 13.61 -0.08
C ARG A 28 20.20 14.07 1.18
N GLU A 29 19.81 15.24 1.68
CA GLU A 29 20.22 15.69 3.01
C GLU A 29 19.66 14.73 4.09
N SER A 30 20.39 14.54 5.17
CA SER A 30 19.92 13.78 6.33
C SER A 30 18.75 14.48 7.01
N GLY A 31 17.88 13.72 7.67
CA GLY A 31 16.71 14.27 8.37
C GLY A 31 17.07 15.27 9.48
N ASP A 32 18.31 15.23 9.99
CA ASP A 32 18.84 16.17 10.98
C ASP A 32 19.56 17.40 10.38
N GLY A 33 19.71 17.46 9.05
CA GLY A 33 20.37 18.58 8.34
C GLY A 33 21.88 18.66 8.54
N THR A 34 22.53 17.61 9.07
CA THR A 34 23.97 17.62 9.37
C THR A 34 24.83 16.89 8.34
N GLY A 35 24.21 16.17 7.41
CA GLY A 35 24.93 15.30 6.48
C GLY A 35 24.17 14.91 5.21
N LEU A 36 24.71 13.92 4.51
CA LEU A 36 24.22 13.42 3.23
C LEU A 36 23.90 11.92 3.35
N ILE A 37 22.69 11.54 2.94
CA ILE A 37 22.29 10.15 2.73
C ILE A 37 22.65 9.73 1.31
N THR A 38 23.48 8.69 1.20
CA THR A 38 23.92 8.12 -0.08
C THR A 38 23.03 6.97 -0.51
N THR A 39 23.20 6.50 -1.74
CA THR A 39 22.48 5.33 -2.29
C THR A 39 23.14 3.99 -1.94
N ARG A 40 24.05 3.98 -0.96
CA ARG A 40 24.74 2.76 -0.54
C ARG A 40 23.73 1.74 -0.01
N LEU A 41 23.93 0.49 -0.41
CA LEU A 41 23.12 -0.64 0.04
C LEU A 41 23.54 -1.08 1.46
N ALA A 42 22.57 -1.21 2.36
CA ALA A 42 22.71 -1.86 3.66
C ALA A 42 22.07 -3.25 3.60
N SER A 43 22.87 -4.31 3.68
CA SER A 43 22.39 -5.70 3.68
C SER A 43 22.34 -6.23 5.11
N LEU A 44 21.19 -6.78 5.49
CA LEU A 44 20.89 -7.23 6.85
C LEU A 44 20.21 -8.60 6.78
N GLN A 45 20.39 -9.39 7.82
CA GLN A 45 19.68 -10.66 8.04
C GLN A 45 19.02 -10.60 9.42
N ALA A 46 18.01 -11.43 9.63
CA ALA A 46 17.45 -11.64 10.95
C ALA A 46 18.43 -12.44 11.82
N GLU A 47 18.36 -12.20 13.13
CA GLU A 47 19.03 -12.99 14.16
C GLU A 47 17.96 -13.53 15.10
N ASP A 48 17.92 -14.85 15.30
CA ASP A 48 16.89 -15.54 16.08
C ASP A 48 15.45 -15.20 15.63
N GLY A 49 15.23 -15.07 14.32
CA GLY A 49 13.95 -14.75 13.71
C GLY A 49 13.53 -13.29 13.86
N VAL A 50 14.45 -12.38 14.21
CA VAL A 50 14.17 -10.94 14.32
C VAL A 50 15.14 -10.14 13.47
N LEU A 51 14.64 -9.52 12.42
CA LEU A 51 15.36 -8.50 11.67
C LEU A 51 15.41 -7.23 12.51
N THR A 52 16.60 -6.69 12.74
CA THR A 52 16.80 -5.37 13.38
C THR A 52 17.76 -4.53 12.57
N THR A 53 17.32 -3.35 12.14
CA THR A 53 18.18 -2.41 11.39
C THR A 53 19.00 -1.54 12.34
N PRO A 54 20.14 -0.98 11.89
CA PRO A 54 20.69 0.21 12.55
C PRO A 54 19.70 1.39 12.44
N ASP A 55 20.05 2.51 13.08
CA ASP A 55 19.34 3.76 12.92
C ASP A 55 19.31 4.19 11.44
N LEU A 56 18.13 4.13 10.84
CA LEU A 56 17.89 4.60 9.49
C LEU A 56 17.45 6.06 9.50
N ASP A 57 17.90 6.80 8.50
CA ASP A 57 17.50 8.19 8.33
C ASP A 57 16.06 8.29 7.78
N PRO A 58 15.17 9.12 8.35
CA PRO A 58 13.80 9.26 7.88
C PRO A 58 13.69 9.71 6.43
N GLY A 59 12.70 9.22 5.70
CA GLY A 59 12.41 9.61 4.33
C GLY A 59 12.23 8.43 3.36
N PRO A 60 12.12 8.71 2.05
CA PRO A 60 11.87 7.69 1.04
C PRO A 60 13.02 6.70 0.92
N ALA A 61 12.69 5.41 0.95
CA ALA A 61 13.65 4.33 0.82
C ALA A 61 13.08 3.14 0.03
N VAL A 62 13.95 2.16 -0.17
CA VAL A 62 13.63 0.89 -0.79
C VAL A 62 14.13 -0.23 0.10
N VAL A 63 13.31 -1.27 0.25
CA VAL A 63 13.72 -2.56 0.79
C VAL A 63 13.59 -3.62 -0.31
N ARG A 64 14.66 -4.37 -0.53
CA ARG A 64 14.67 -5.54 -1.42
C ARG A 64 14.74 -6.81 -0.59
N ILE A 65 13.83 -7.74 -0.85
CA ILE A 65 13.70 -9.03 -0.17
C ILE A 65 13.71 -10.11 -1.26
N GLY A 66 14.79 -10.88 -1.34
CA GLY A 66 15.03 -11.78 -2.46
C GLY A 66 15.06 -11.01 -3.80
N ALA A 67 14.18 -11.40 -4.73
CA ALA A 67 14.06 -10.77 -6.05
C ALA A 67 13.06 -9.59 -6.10
N ARG A 68 12.34 -9.31 -5.01
CA ARG A 68 11.30 -8.28 -4.97
C ARG A 68 11.79 -7.00 -4.32
N GLU A 69 11.34 -5.88 -4.86
CA GLU A 69 11.63 -4.55 -4.37
C GLU A 69 10.33 -3.88 -3.90
N TYR A 70 10.37 -3.26 -2.72
CA TYR A 70 9.26 -2.51 -2.13
C TYR A 70 9.70 -1.09 -1.82
N GLN A 71 8.88 -0.12 -2.23
CA GLN A 71 9.08 1.27 -1.85
C GLN A 71 8.50 1.46 -0.45
N ILE A 72 9.22 2.15 0.42
CA ILE A 72 8.80 2.41 1.80
C ILE A 72 9.13 3.86 2.16
N GLU A 73 8.35 4.42 3.09
CA GLU A 73 8.68 5.68 3.75
C GLU A 73 9.17 5.36 5.16
N ILE A 74 10.41 5.72 5.48
CA ILE A 74 10.94 5.56 6.84
C ILE A 74 10.45 6.76 7.66
N PRO A 75 9.56 6.57 8.65
CA PRO A 75 9.11 7.69 9.47
C PRO A 75 10.23 8.14 10.41
N ASP A 76 10.10 9.33 10.99
CA ASP A 76 10.91 9.71 12.14
C ASP A 76 10.26 9.16 13.41
N SER A 77 10.88 8.17 14.03
CA SER A 77 10.32 7.45 15.18
C SER A 77 11.39 7.15 16.21
N PRO A 78 11.22 7.59 17.47
CA PRO A 78 12.15 7.29 18.56
C PRO A 78 12.04 5.83 19.06
N THR A 79 11.05 5.08 18.59
CA THR A 79 10.81 3.68 18.98
C THR A 79 10.87 2.76 17.75
N PRO A 80 11.30 1.49 17.92
CA PRO A 80 11.32 0.53 16.83
C PRO A 80 9.96 0.36 16.16
N ILE A 81 9.95 0.24 14.83
CA ILE A 81 8.74 0.06 14.02
C ILE A 81 8.80 -1.23 13.21
N ARG A 82 7.62 -1.77 12.87
CA ARG A 82 7.47 -2.96 12.02
C ARG A 82 7.70 -2.62 10.55
N LEU A 83 8.33 -3.55 9.81
CA LEU A 83 8.60 -3.41 8.38
C LEU A 83 7.35 -3.60 7.53
N TRP A 84 6.52 -4.60 7.85
CA TRP A 84 5.38 -4.96 7.01
C TRP A 84 4.38 -3.80 6.77
N PRO A 85 3.97 -3.02 7.79
CA PRO A 85 3.10 -1.86 7.57
C PRO A 85 3.70 -0.82 6.61
N LEU A 86 5.03 -0.67 6.59
CA LEU A 86 5.69 0.26 5.65
C LEU A 86 5.63 -0.27 4.22
N ILE A 87 5.80 -1.59 4.03
CA ILE A 87 5.67 -2.24 2.74
C ILE A 87 4.23 -2.09 2.23
N GLU A 88 3.25 -2.38 3.07
CA GLU A 88 1.82 -2.28 2.72
C GLU A 88 1.44 -0.86 2.30
N ALA A 89 1.90 0.15 3.04
CA ALA A 89 1.67 1.55 2.72
C ALA A 89 2.30 1.99 1.39
N GLY A 90 3.37 1.32 0.96
CA GLY A 90 4.06 1.58 -0.31
C GLY A 90 3.54 0.78 -1.50
N LEU A 91 2.58 -0.14 -1.30
CA LEU A 91 1.96 -0.87 -2.41
C LEU A 91 1.09 0.07 -3.25
N PRO A 92 1.06 -0.11 -4.59
CA PRO A 92 0.16 0.67 -5.42
C PRO A 92 -1.29 0.41 -5.01
N VAL A 93 -2.08 1.47 -4.90
CA VAL A 93 -3.53 1.36 -4.73
C VAL A 93 -4.06 0.55 -5.92
N PRO A 94 -4.88 -0.49 -5.68
CA PRO A 94 -5.52 -1.23 -6.77
C PRO A 94 -6.20 -0.24 -7.71
N PRO A 95 -6.16 -0.48 -9.04
CA PRO A 95 -6.91 0.37 -9.95
C PRO A 95 -8.37 0.40 -9.47
N THR A 96 -8.96 1.58 -9.41
CA THR A 96 -10.39 1.71 -9.15
C THR A 96 -11.11 0.84 -10.17
N GLU A 97 -11.78 -0.22 -9.72
CA GLU A 97 -12.69 -0.97 -10.58
C GLU A 97 -13.86 -0.04 -10.89
N GLU A 98 -13.73 0.76 -11.95
CA GLU A 98 -14.89 1.38 -12.57
C GLU A 98 -15.73 0.22 -13.11
N ALA A 99 -16.83 -0.10 -12.44
CA ALA A 99 -17.81 -1.05 -12.95
C ALA A 99 -18.31 -0.54 -14.31
N THR A 100 -17.64 -0.95 -15.39
CA THR A 100 -17.85 -0.39 -16.74
C THR A 100 -19.16 -0.90 -17.37
N ALA A 101 -19.73 -1.98 -16.81
CA ALA A 101 -20.99 -2.54 -17.27
C ALA A 101 -21.74 -3.24 -16.13
N VAL A 102 -23.00 -2.84 -15.93
CA VAL A 102 -23.97 -3.63 -15.15
C VAL A 102 -24.50 -4.73 -16.08
N ARG A 103 -24.35 -6.01 -15.69
CA ARG A 103 -24.99 -7.12 -16.41
C ARG A 103 -26.45 -7.21 -15.99
N ASN A 104 -27.35 -7.02 -16.95
CA ASN A 104 -28.77 -7.26 -16.76
C ASN A 104 -29.02 -8.78 -16.70
N GLY A 105 -29.36 -9.30 -15.51
CA GLY A 105 -29.67 -10.73 -15.29
C GLY A 105 -31.06 -11.17 -15.76
N GLY A 106 -31.81 -10.26 -16.42
CA GLY A 106 -33.24 -10.41 -16.73
C GLY A 106 -34.09 -9.54 -15.79
N GLY A 107 -35.21 -9.02 -16.31
CA GLY A 107 -36.16 -8.19 -15.56
C GLY A 107 -36.05 -6.68 -15.76
N VAL A 108 -35.02 -6.20 -16.49
CA VAL A 108 -34.94 -4.80 -16.93
C VAL A 108 -35.01 -4.75 -18.45
N ALA A 109 -36.07 -4.19 -19.02
CA ALA A 109 -36.20 -3.95 -20.46
C ALA A 109 -35.59 -2.59 -20.86
N ARG A 110 -35.49 -1.64 -19.93
CA ARG A 110 -35.05 -0.27 -20.21
C ARG A 110 -34.32 0.38 -19.03
N ILE A 111 -33.40 1.29 -19.33
CA ILE A 111 -32.80 2.19 -18.35
C ILE A 111 -33.13 3.63 -18.75
N GLN A 112 -33.59 4.44 -17.79
CA GLN A 112 -33.92 5.84 -18.02
C GLN A 112 -33.41 6.72 -16.90
N ARG A 113 -32.71 7.80 -17.25
CA ARG A 113 -32.32 8.85 -16.29
C ARG A 113 -33.43 9.90 -16.23
N ILE A 114 -33.93 10.19 -15.04
CA ILE A 114 -34.94 11.22 -14.77
C ILE A 114 -34.63 11.94 -13.46
N SER A 115 -35.14 13.14 -13.26
CA SER A 115 -35.06 13.86 -11.99
C SER A 115 -36.01 13.28 -10.92
N GLN A 116 -35.78 13.61 -9.64
CA GLN A 116 -36.65 13.16 -8.55
C GLN A 116 -38.11 13.60 -8.77
N THR A 117 -38.31 14.85 -9.20
CA THR A 117 -39.64 15.39 -9.52
C THR A 117 -40.35 14.60 -10.62
N GLU A 118 -39.62 14.13 -11.64
CA GLU A 118 -40.18 13.32 -12.72
C GLU A 118 -40.50 11.90 -12.25
N TYR A 119 -39.70 11.33 -11.35
CA TYR A 119 -39.98 10.01 -10.76
C TYR A 119 -41.23 10.07 -9.87
N ASP A 120 -41.33 11.08 -9.01
CA ASP A 120 -42.46 11.27 -8.10
C ASP A 120 -43.78 11.56 -8.85
N ALA A 121 -43.70 12.07 -10.08
CA ALA A 121 -44.85 12.29 -10.95
C ALA A 121 -45.36 11.01 -11.65
N LEU A 122 -44.64 9.89 -11.56
CA LEU A 122 -45.08 8.61 -12.13
C LEU A 122 -46.22 8.02 -11.29
N VAL A 123 -47.41 7.91 -11.90
CA VAL A 123 -48.58 7.28 -11.25
C VAL A 123 -48.32 5.79 -10.96
N THR A 124 -47.57 5.12 -11.83
CA THR A 124 -47.10 3.75 -11.63
C THR A 124 -45.78 3.59 -12.40
N PRO A 125 -44.63 3.48 -11.71
CA PRO A 125 -43.35 3.22 -12.36
C PRO A 125 -43.40 1.89 -13.11
N ASP A 126 -42.81 1.85 -14.31
CA ASP A 126 -42.70 0.62 -15.10
C ASP A 126 -41.79 -0.38 -14.36
N PRO A 127 -42.30 -1.58 -13.99
CA PRO A 127 -41.52 -2.58 -13.27
C PRO A 127 -40.32 -3.12 -14.04
N GLU A 128 -40.31 -2.99 -15.38
CA GLU A 128 -39.17 -3.41 -16.22
C GLU A 128 -38.22 -2.26 -16.57
N THR A 129 -38.42 -1.05 -16.02
CA THR A 129 -37.51 0.09 -16.23
C THR A 129 -36.71 0.41 -14.97
N LEU A 130 -35.38 0.42 -15.11
CA LEU A 130 -34.48 0.97 -14.08
C LEU A 130 -34.42 2.50 -14.24
N TYR A 131 -34.93 3.23 -13.26
CA TYR A 131 -34.84 4.68 -13.19
C TYR A 131 -33.59 5.11 -12.41
N VAL A 132 -32.71 5.88 -13.05
CA VAL A 132 -31.55 6.49 -12.40
C VAL A 132 -31.91 7.92 -12.04
N VAL A 133 -32.11 8.17 -10.75
CA VAL A 133 -32.44 9.49 -10.21
C VAL A 133 -31.19 10.10 -9.55
N PRO A 134 -30.63 11.18 -10.10
CA PRO A 134 -29.45 11.85 -9.56
C PRO A 134 -29.78 12.89 -8.48
#